data_AF-A0A445N3U6-F1
#
_entry.id   AF-A0A445N3U6-F1
#
_cell.length_a   1.000
_cell.length_b   1.000
_cell.length_c   1.000
_cell.angle_alpha   90.00
_cell.angle_beta   90.00
_cell.angle_gamma   90.00
#
_symmetry.space_group_name_H-M   'P 1'
#
loop_
_entity.id
_entity.type
_entity.pdbx_description
1 polymer ?
#
loop_
_entity_poly.entity_id
_entity_poly.type
_entity_poly.pdbx_seq_one_letter_code
_entity_poly.pdbx_strand_id
1 'polypeptide(L)'
;MGVLNSTAHRLNFAVFQEMYFNNTFLPEFNVRPKPELENAPIQVRSDRLSKYSEQGKPLVGDDMDLFVLEMAAEIAQAYWI
;
A
#
# COMPACT_ATOMS: atom_id res chain seq x y z
N MET A 1 0.94 22.52 8.88
CA MET A 1 1.21 21.58 7.78
C MET A 1 2.71 21.43 7.63
N GLY A 2 3.30 20.38 8.21
CA GLY A 2 4.73 20.09 8.04
C GLY A 2 4.89 18.97 7.03
N VAL A 3 5.28 19.28 5.79
CA VAL A 3 5.75 18.25 4.86
C VAL A 3 7.17 17.90 5.30
N LEU A 4 7.32 16.78 6.00
CA LEU A 4 8.63 16.29 6.41
C LEU A 4 9.37 15.76 5.17
N ASN A 5 10.43 16.47 4.75
CA ASN A 5 11.32 16.08 3.66
C ASN A 5 12.11 14.80 4.02
N SER A 6 11.44 13.65 3.96
CA SER A 6 12.00 12.33 4.33
C SER A 6 12.64 11.60 3.15
N THR A 7 12.85 12.28 2.02
CA THR A 7 13.27 11.66 0.75
C THR A 7 14.74 11.24 0.77
N ALA A 8 15.59 11.91 1.54
CA ALA A 8 17.02 11.57 1.64
C ALA A 8 17.29 10.31 2.50
N HIS A 9 16.58 10.14 3.61
CA HIS A 9 16.77 8.96 4.49
C HIS A 9 16.17 7.67 3.89
N ARG A 10 15.12 7.78 3.05
CA ARG A 10 14.56 6.63 2.32
C ARG A 10 15.53 6.05 1.29
N LEU A 11 16.37 6.87 0.67
CA LEU A 11 17.23 6.42 -0.43
C LEU A 11 18.26 5.36 0.01
N ASN A 12 18.80 5.47 1.23
CA ASN A 12 19.82 4.55 1.73
C ASN A 12 19.27 3.18 2.14
N PHE A 13 17.96 3.07 2.41
CA PHE A 13 17.33 1.82 2.85
C PHE A 13 16.42 1.19 1.79
N ALA A 14 16.10 1.90 0.70
CA ALA A 14 15.25 1.39 -0.37
C ALA A 14 15.80 0.09 -0.98
N VAL A 15 17.13 0.00 -1.16
CA VAL A 15 17.78 -1.21 -1.69
C VAL A 15 17.64 -2.39 -0.72
N PHE A 16 17.77 -2.16 0.60
CA PHE A 16 17.57 -3.20 1.60
C PHE A 16 16.11 -3.65 1.69
N GLN A 17 15.16 -2.72 1.54
CA GLN A 17 13.74 -3.03 1.49
C GLN A 17 13.40 -3.88 0.25
N GLU A 18 13.96 -3.51 -0.91
CA GLU A 18 13.81 -4.28 -2.15
C GLU A 18 14.43 -5.67 -2.02
N MET A 19 15.60 -5.80 -1.39
CA MET A 19 16.21 -7.11 -1.12
C MET A 19 15.37 -7.98 -0.18
N TYR A 20 14.72 -7.36 0.81
CA TYR A 20 13.83 -8.07 1.74
C TYR A 20 12.59 -8.61 1.03
N PHE A 21 11.91 -7.76 0.25
CA PHE A 21 10.70 -8.14 -0.47
C PHE A 21 10.94 -9.12 -1.62
N ASN A 22 12.12 -9.06 -2.26
CA ASN A 22 12.47 -9.99 -3.33
C ASN A 22 13.25 -11.23 -2.84
N ASN A 23 13.52 -11.33 -1.54
CA ASN A 23 14.33 -12.39 -0.96
C ASN A 23 15.70 -12.59 -1.66
N THR A 24 16.42 -11.48 -1.88
CA THR A 24 17.71 -11.46 -2.61
C THR A 24 18.92 -11.13 -1.72
N PHE A 25 18.78 -11.21 -0.39
CA PHE A 25 19.89 -11.05 0.52
C PHE A 25 20.99 -12.10 0.31
N LEU A 26 22.23 -11.65 0.20
CA LEU A 26 23.37 -12.56 0.15
C LEU A 26 23.56 -13.28 1.50
N PRO A 27 24.07 -14.52 1.52
CA PRO A 27 24.26 -15.30 2.75
C PRO A 27 25.10 -14.59 3.83
N GLU A 28 26.04 -13.74 3.42
CA GLU A 28 26.92 -12.95 4.29
C GLU A 28 26.17 -11.96 5.19
N PHE A 29 24.98 -11.50 4.80
CA PHE A 29 24.14 -10.63 5.64
C PHE A 29 23.43 -11.40 6.75
N ASN A 30 23.34 -12.73 6.65
CA ASN A 30 22.61 -13.60 7.58
C ASN A 30 21.16 -13.11 7.86
N VAL A 31 20.54 -12.44 6.88
CA VAL A 31 19.15 -11.97 6.93
C VAL A 31 18.27 -13.00 6.23
N ARG A 32 17.20 -13.44 6.92
CA ARG A 32 16.13 -14.24 6.33
C ARG A 32 14.84 -13.42 6.39
N PRO A 33 14.25 -13.05 5.23
CA PRO A 33 12.95 -12.39 5.21
C PRO A 33 11.91 -13.24 5.93
N LYS A 34 11.04 -12.57 6.69
CA LYS A 34 9.89 -13.19 7.34
C LYS A 34 8.69 -12.89 6.46
N PRO A 35 8.00 -13.91 5.92
CA PRO A 35 6.84 -13.70 5.07
C PRO A 35 5.77 -12.81 5.72
N GLU A 36 5.58 -12.89 7.04
CA GLU A 36 4.62 -12.04 7.75
C GLU A 36 4.98 -10.55 7.81
N LEU A 37 6.21 -10.16 7.47
CA LEU A 37 6.68 -8.77 7.45
C LEU A 37 6.83 -8.20 6.03
N GLU A 38 6.51 -9.00 5.01
CA GLU A 38 6.49 -8.54 3.62
C GLU A 38 5.21 -7.75 3.38
N ASN A 39 5.30 -6.42 3.47
CA ASN A 39 4.18 -5.52 3.17
C ASN A 39 3.96 -5.44 1.65
N ALA A 40 3.39 -6.49 1.07
CA ALA A 40 2.99 -6.52 -0.32
C ALA A 40 1.65 -5.79 -0.53
N PRO A 41 1.48 -5.03 -1.62
CA PRO A 41 0.18 -4.46 -1.96
C PRO A 41 -0.86 -5.57 -2.12
N ILE A 42 -1.94 -5.48 -1.35
CA ILE A 42 -3.13 -6.30 -1.58
C ILE A 42 -4.10 -5.54 -2.48
N GLN A 43 -4.76 -6.26 -3.37
CA GLN A 43 -5.83 -5.67 -4.17
C GLN A 43 -7.05 -5.49 -3.28
N VAL A 44 -7.42 -4.24 -3.01
CA VAL A 44 -8.63 -3.87 -2.29
C VAL A 44 -9.68 -3.41 -3.30
N ARG A 45 -10.84 -4.06 -3.33
CA ARG A 45 -11.95 -3.74 -4.23
C ARG A 45 -13.26 -4.18 -3.58
N SER A 46 -14.16 -3.25 -3.33
CA SER A 46 -15.47 -3.55 -2.74
C SER A 46 -16.49 -3.95 -3.81
N ASP A 47 -17.07 -5.14 -3.69
CA ASP A 47 -18.16 -5.61 -4.56
C ASP A 47 -19.46 -4.80 -4.39
N ARG A 48 -19.52 -3.94 -3.36
CA ARG A 48 -20.67 -3.08 -3.05
C ARG A 48 -20.66 -1.78 -3.86
N LEU A 49 -19.56 -1.50 -4.55
CA LEU A 49 -19.42 -0.35 -5.44
C LEU A 49 -19.76 -0.72 -6.88
N SER A 50 -20.74 -0.03 -7.46
CA SER A 50 -21.09 -0.15 -8.87
C SER A 50 -20.21 0.71 -9.79
N LYS A 51 -19.50 1.70 -9.25
CA LYS A 51 -18.66 2.65 -10.00
C LYS A 51 -17.30 2.80 -9.33
N TYR A 52 -16.28 2.92 -10.16
CA TYR A 52 -14.90 3.15 -9.75
C TYR A 52 -14.37 4.40 -10.47
N SER A 53 -13.51 5.14 -9.78
CA SER A 53 -12.77 6.25 -10.41
C SER A 53 -11.81 5.69 -11.46
N GLU A 54 -11.80 6.28 -12.65
CA GLU A 54 -10.87 5.94 -13.73
C GLU A 54 -9.89 7.09 -13.97
N GLN A 55 -8.72 6.78 -14.52
CA GLN A 55 -7.74 7.80 -14.86
C GLN A 55 -8.33 8.79 -15.87
N GLY A 56 -8.39 10.07 -15.51
CA GLY A 56 -8.98 11.13 -16.32
C GLY A 56 -10.51 11.26 -16.22
N LYS A 57 -11.18 10.42 -15.42
CA LYS A 57 -12.63 10.48 -15.14
C LYS A 57 -12.88 10.26 -13.65
N PRO A 58 -12.58 11.27 -12.81
CA PRO A 58 -12.83 11.17 -11.38
C PRO A 58 -14.33 11.07 -11.09
N LEU A 59 -14.69 10.30 -10.07
CA LEU A 59 -16.04 10.32 -9.50
C LEU A 59 -16.32 11.70 -8.87
N VAL A 60 -17.58 12.10 -8.85
CA VAL A 60 -18.02 13.39 -8.31
C VAL A 60 -19.34 13.22 -7.55
N GLY A 61 -19.57 14.12 -6.57
CA GLY A 61 -20.78 14.10 -5.74
C GLY A 61 -20.93 12.80 -4.95
N ASP A 62 -22.17 12.34 -4.81
CA ASP A 62 -22.54 11.17 -4.00
C ASP A 62 -21.79 9.88 -4.42
N ASP A 63 -21.45 9.74 -5.71
CA ASP A 63 -20.66 8.58 -6.19
C ASP A 63 -19.24 8.57 -5.58
N MET A 64 -18.65 9.75 -5.37
CA MET A 64 -17.33 9.87 -4.74
C MET A 64 -17.41 9.61 -3.23
N ASP A 65 -18.45 10.14 -2.58
CA ASP A 65 -18.64 9.94 -1.14
C ASP A 65 -18.87 8.46 -0.81
N LEU A 66 -19.70 7.77 -1.60
CA LEU A 66 -19.91 6.32 -1.46
C LEU A 66 -18.63 5.53 -1.73
N PHE A 67 -17.87 5.90 -2.77
CA PHE A 67 -16.59 5.28 -3.08
C PHE A 67 -15.61 5.37 -1.89
N VAL A 68 -15.46 6.55 -1.29
CA VAL A 68 -14.57 6.75 -0.14
C VAL A 68 -15.01 5.90 1.06
N LEU A 69 -16.32 5.88 1.35
CA LEU A 69 -16.86 5.13 2.48
C LEU A 69 -16.65 3.62 2.34
N GLU A 70 -17.02 3.03 1.21
CA GLU A 70 -16.89 1.58 1.00
C GLU A 70 -15.43 1.15 0.88
N MET A 71 -14.57 1.93 0.22
CA MET A 71 -13.15 1.61 0.17
C MET A 71 -12.49 1.71 1.55
N ALA A 72 -12.86 2.69 2.37
CA ALA A 72 -12.35 2.79 3.74
C ALA A 72 -12.78 1.59 4.60
N ALA A 73 -14.03 1.15 4.46
CA ALA A 73 -14.54 -0.05 5.13
C ALA A 73 -13.79 -1.31 4.69
N GLU A 74 -13.57 -1.48 3.38
CA GLU A 74 -12.85 -2.63 2.82
C GLU A 74 -11.38 -2.67 3.29
N ILE A 75 -10.69 -1.50 3.30
CA ILE A 75 -9.33 -1.39 3.84
C ILE A 75 -9.31 -1.75 5.32
N ALA A 76 -10.25 -1.23 6.10
CA ALA A 76 -10.34 -1.54 7.52
C ALA A 76 -10.53 -3.04 7.75
N GLN A 77 -11.39 -3.70 6.97
CA GLN A 77 -11.59 -5.15 7.05
C GLN A 77 -10.33 -5.93 6.65
N ALA A 78 -9.60 -5.48 5.63
CA ALA A 78 -8.40 -6.17 5.14
C ALA A 78 -7.18 -6.05 6.09
N TYR A 79 -7.12 -4.98 6.89
CA TYR A 79 -5.96 -4.68 7.77
C TYR A 79 -6.29 -4.72 9.27
N TRP A 80 -7.52 -5.05 9.68
CA TRP A 80 -7.83 -5.26 11.08
C TRP A 80 -7.23 -6.59 11.57
N ILE A 81 -6.08 -6.48 12.23
CA ILE A 81 -5.43 -7.53 13.03
C ILE A 81 -5.75 -7.27 14.50
#